data_AF-A0A829HZQ0-F1
#
_entry.id   AF-A0A829HZQ0-F1
#
_cell.length_a   1.000
_cell.length_b   1.000
_cell.length_c   1.000
_cell.angle_alpha   90.00
_cell.angle_beta   90.00
_cell.angle_gamma   90.00
#
_symmetry.space_group_name_H-M   'P 1'
#
loop_
_entity.id
_entity.type
_entity.pdbx_description
1 polymer ?
#
loop_
_entity_poly.entity_id
_entity_poly.type
_entity_poly.pdbx_seq_one_letter_code
_entity_poly.pdbx_strand_id
1 'polypeptide(L)'
;MSGDAFERAVERAERKAEEDQQRLARKRLEWIARMNRTAFQIHASTYTAVQVLLIVIWALTWRFDHGTAYPWFVYPLLGWGIAVIVHYVVARNIWRHLPEQSPATAFDPAPFTAPTEEPR
;
A
#
# COMPACT_ATOMS: atom_id res chain seq x y z
N MET A 1 37.13 -30.07 20.85
CA MET A 1 37.42 -29.20 19.69
C MET A 1 36.36 -29.23 18.59
N SER A 2 35.31 -30.08 18.66
CA SER A 2 34.25 -30.13 17.63
C SER A 2 33.00 -29.27 17.93
N GLY A 3 32.82 -28.79 19.17
CA GLY A 3 31.67 -27.97 19.58
C GLY A 3 31.65 -26.60 18.92
N ASP A 4 32.80 -25.92 18.94
CA ASP A 4 32.96 -24.54 18.46
C ASP A 4 32.76 -24.39 16.95
N ALA A 5 32.93 -25.46 16.18
CA ALA A 5 32.70 -25.45 14.73
C ALA A 5 31.20 -25.55 14.40
N PHE A 6 30.47 -26.40 15.13
CA PHE A 6 29.04 -26.57 14.99
C PHE A 6 28.27 -25.34 15.47
N GLU A 7 28.65 -24.79 16.62
CA GLU A 7 28.03 -23.60 17.21
C GLU A 7 28.18 -22.38 16.30
N ARG A 8 29.36 -22.18 15.72
CA ARG A 8 29.58 -21.14 14.69
C ARG A 8 28.76 -21.38 13.41
N ALA A 9 28.43 -22.62 13.08
CA ALA A 9 27.59 -22.91 11.92
C ALA A 9 26.12 -22.58 12.20
N VAL A 10 25.63 -22.91 13.40
CA VAL A 10 24.28 -22.55 13.87
C VAL A 10 24.12 -21.03 13.96
N GLU A 11 25.07 -20.34 14.58
CA GLU A 11 25.02 -18.88 14.74
C GLU A 11 24.99 -18.14 13.38
N ARG A 12 25.68 -18.68 12.36
CA ARG A 12 25.60 -18.15 10.99
C ARG A 12 24.27 -18.45 10.32
N ALA A 13 23.68 -19.61 10.58
CA ALA A 13 22.39 -19.99 10.03
C ALA A 13 21.27 -19.13 10.62
N GLU A 14 21.30 -18.87 11.93
CA GLU A 14 20.37 -17.99 12.64
C GLU A 14 20.47 -16.55 12.13
N ARG A 15 21.68 -15.97 12.05
CA ARG A 15 21.88 -14.62 11.51
C ARG A 15 21.35 -14.47 10.08
N LYS A 16 21.59 -15.46 9.23
CA LYS A 16 21.09 -15.44 7.85
C LYS A 16 19.56 -15.54 7.79
N ALA A 17 18.96 -16.34 8.67
CA ALA A 17 17.50 -16.46 8.76
C ALA A 17 16.85 -15.14 9.24
N GLU A 18 17.46 -14.44 10.21
CA GLU A 18 17.02 -13.13 10.67
C GLU A 18 17.12 -12.07 9.57
N GLU A 19 18.24 -12.01 8.85
CA GLU A 19 18.44 -11.12 7.71
C GLU A 19 17.41 -11.36 6.60
N ASP A 20 17.15 -12.63 6.26
CA ASP A 20 16.17 -12.99 5.26
C ASP A 20 14.74 -12.63 5.71
N GLN A 21 14.39 -12.85 6.98
CA GLN A 21 13.11 -12.42 7.54
C GLN A 21 12.93 -10.90 7.44
N GLN A 22 13.95 -10.12 7.84
CA GLN A 22 13.92 -8.67 7.73
C GLN A 22 13.78 -8.21 6.26
N ARG A 23 14.50 -8.87 5.35
CA ARG A 23 14.44 -8.56 3.92
C ARG A 23 13.07 -8.88 3.31
N LEU A 24 12.46 -9.99 3.71
CA LEU A 24 11.10 -10.35 3.28
C LEU A 24 10.05 -9.39 3.84
N ALA A 25 10.18 -8.97 5.10
CA ALA A 25 9.29 -7.98 5.72
C ALA A 25 9.35 -6.64 4.96
N ARG A 26 10.54 -6.13 4.64
CA ARG A 26 10.72 -4.91 3.84
C ARG A 26 10.11 -5.05 2.44
N LYS A 27 10.40 -6.15 1.74
CA LYS A 27 9.84 -6.41 0.40
C LYS A 27 8.30 -6.49 0.41
N ARG A 28 7.71 -7.09 1.45
CA ARG A 28 6.24 -7.18 1.60
C ARG A 28 5.62 -5.80 1.72
N LEU A 29 6.19 -4.93 2.56
CA LEU A 29 5.69 -3.56 2.73
C LEU A 29 5.78 -2.76 1.42
N GLU A 30 6.92 -2.83 0.72
CA GLU A 30 7.06 -2.18 -0.59
C GLU A 30 6.10 -2.72 -1.64
N TRP A 31 5.85 -4.03 -1.63
CA TRP A 31 4.93 -4.67 -2.57
C TRP A 31 3.49 -4.24 -2.33
N ILE A 32 3.04 -4.25 -1.07
CA ILE A 32 1.69 -3.77 -0.68
C ILE A 32 1.54 -2.30 -1.06
N ALA A 33 2.55 -1.47 -0.76
CA ALA A 33 2.53 -0.04 -1.11
C ALA A 33 2.45 0.20 -2.63
N ARG A 34 3.18 -0.59 -3.45
CA ARG A 34 3.11 -0.50 -4.91
C ARG A 34 1.75 -0.94 -5.45
N MET A 35 1.21 -2.05 -4.95
CA MET A 35 -0.04 -2.62 -5.44
C MET A 35 -1.23 -1.69 -5.19
N ASN A 36 -1.22 -0.97 -4.06
CA ASN A 36 -2.26 0.01 -3.74
C ASN A 36 -2.31 1.17 -4.75
N ARG A 37 -1.16 1.56 -5.33
CA ARG A 37 -1.08 2.63 -6.34
C ARG A 37 -1.70 2.19 -7.67
N THR A 38 -1.33 1.00 -8.14
CA THR A 38 -1.81 0.48 -9.42
C THR A 38 -3.30 0.18 -9.38
N ALA A 39 -3.78 -0.42 -8.28
CA ALA A 39 -5.21 -0.69 -8.10
C ALA A 39 -6.04 0.60 -8.14
N PHE A 40 -5.58 1.67 -7.48
CA PHE A 40 -6.26 2.96 -7.50
C PHE A 40 -6.26 3.60 -8.90
N GLN A 41 -5.12 3.57 -9.62
CA GLN A 41 -5.03 4.13 -10.97
C GLN A 41 -6.00 3.46 -11.95
N ILE A 42 -6.14 2.12 -11.86
CA ILE A 42 -7.09 1.37 -12.69
C ILE A 42 -8.53 1.79 -12.36
N HIS A 43 -8.89 1.92 -11.08
CA HIS A 43 -10.25 2.36 -10.73
C HIS A 43 -10.55 3.78 -11.20
N ALA A 44 -9.60 4.71 -11.07
CA ALA A 44 -9.76 6.08 -11.54
C ALA A 44 -9.85 6.17 -13.08
N SER A 45 -9.05 5.38 -13.81
CA SER A 45 -9.09 5.36 -15.27
C SER A 45 -10.38 4.73 -15.78
N THR A 46 -10.82 3.59 -15.21
CA THR A 46 -12.10 2.96 -15.55
C THR A 46 -13.27 3.89 -15.23
N TYR A 47 -13.28 4.56 -14.07
CA TYR A 47 -14.30 5.54 -13.73
C TYR A 47 -14.40 6.65 -14.79
N THR A 48 -13.26 7.23 -15.16
CA THR A 48 -13.21 8.30 -16.18
C THR A 48 -13.74 7.80 -17.53
N ALA A 49 -13.32 6.60 -17.96
CA ALA A 49 -13.78 6.00 -19.21
C ALA A 49 -15.30 5.74 -19.23
N VAL A 50 -15.84 5.20 -18.13
CA VAL A 50 -17.29 4.98 -17.96
C VAL A 50 -18.06 6.31 -17.99
N GLN A 51 -17.57 7.35 -17.30
CA GLN A 51 -18.22 8.65 -17.31
C GLN A 51 -18.26 9.28 -18.71
N VAL A 52 -17.16 9.19 -19.47
CA VAL A 52 -17.11 9.64 -20.87
C VAL A 52 -18.12 8.86 -21.72
N LEU A 53 -18.16 7.54 -21.57
CA LEU A 53 -19.12 6.69 -22.30
C LEU A 53 -20.57 7.09 -21.99
N LEU A 54 -20.92 7.33 -20.72
CA LEU A 54 -22.27 7.75 -20.33
C LEU A 54 -22.65 9.11 -20.92
N ILE A 55 -21.71 10.06 -20.97
CA ILE A 55 -21.93 11.36 -21.62
C ILE A 55 -22.16 11.19 -23.12
N VAL A 56 -21.37 10.33 -23.79
CA VAL A 56 -21.54 10.04 -25.23
C VAL A 56 -22.91 9.40 -25.50
N ILE A 57 -23.30 8.41 -24.70
CA ILE A 57 -24.62 7.77 -24.81
C ILE A 57 -25.70 8.82 -24.63
N TRP A 58 -25.63 9.65 -23.59
CA TRP A 58 -26.61 10.71 -23.38
C TRP A 58 -26.68 11.70 -24.55
N ALA A 59 -25.53 12.15 -25.07
CA ALA A 59 -25.48 13.09 -26.20
C ALA A 59 -26.11 12.51 -27.47
N LEU A 60 -25.87 11.22 -27.75
CA LEU A 60 -26.51 10.49 -28.84
C LEU A 60 -28.02 10.39 -28.60
N THR A 61 -28.43 10.01 -27.38
CA THR A 61 -29.85 9.88 -27.01
C THR A 61 -30.57 11.23 -27.18
N TRP A 62 -29.97 12.32 -26.68
CA TRP A 62 -30.47 13.69 -26.84
C TRP A 62 -30.63 14.08 -28.32
N ARG A 63 -29.69 13.67 -29.18
CA ARG A 63 -29.76 13.91 -30.62
C ARG A 63 -30.89 13.15 -31.33
N PHE A 64 -31.18 11.92 -30.89
CA PHE A 64 -32.27 11.09 -31.41
C PHE A 64 -33.64 11.51 -30.88
N ASP A 65 -33.69 12.01 -29.64
CA ASP A 65 -34.92 12.37 -28.92
C ASP A 65 -35.30 13.85 -29.11
N HIS A 66 -34.88 14.49 -30.21
CA HIS A 66 -35.15 15.91 -30.54
C HIS A 66 -34.81 16.90 -29.43
N GLY A 67 -33.85 16.56 -28.57
CA GLY A 67 -33.38 17.41 -27.50
C GLY A 67 -34.19 17.35 -26.20
N THR A 68 -35.11 16.41 -26.04
CA THR A 68 -35.91 16.26 -24.79
C THR A 68 -35.27 15.33 -23.76
N ALA A 69 -34.16 14.68 -24.08
CA ALA A 69 -33.53 13.72 -23.18
C ALA A 69 -32.90 14.40 -21.94
N TYR A 70 -33.42 14.07 -20.76
CA TYR A 70 -32.89 14.54 -19.48
C TYR A 70 -31.45 14.03 -19.24
N PRO A 71 -30.51 14.86 -18.72
CA PRO A 71 -29.12 14.50 -18.45
C PRO A 71 -28.98 13.59 -17.22
N TRP A 72 -29.42 12.34 -17.38
CA TRP A 72 -29.40 11.32 -16.33
C TRP A 72 -27.98 10.88 -15.94
N PHE A 73 -26.96 11.10 -16.78
CA PHE A 73 -25.56 10.77 -16.47
C PHE A 73 -25.02 11.53 -15.24
N VAL A 74 -25.68 12.62 -14.83
CA VAL A 74 -25.33 13.41 -13.65
C VAL A 74 -25.48 12.59 -12.36
N TYR A 75 -26.44 11.65 -12.29
CA TYR A 75 -26.63 10.79 -11.12
C TYR A 75 -25.44 9.84 -10.85
N PRO A 76 -24.96 9.03 -11.81
CA PRO A 76 -23.73 8.26 -11.61
C PRO A 76 -22.51 9.16 -11.44
N LEU A 77 -22.44 10.32 -12.12
CA LEU A 77 -21.33 11.26 -11.97
C LEU A 77 -21.21 11.80 -10.54
N LEU A 78 -22.31 12.19 -9.91
CA LEU A 78 -22.31 12.70 -8.54
C LEU A 78 -22.27 11.57 -7.51
N GLY A 79 -23.09 10.53 -7.67
CA GLY A 79 -23.16 9.42 -6.73
C GLY A 79 -21.84 8.64 -6.65
N TRP A 80 -21.30 8.22 -7.80
CA TRP A 80 -20.07 7.44 -7.83
C TRP A 80 -18.83 8.33 -7.79
N GLY A 81 -18.91 9.56 -8.29
CA GLY A 81 -17.81 10.53 -8.19
C GLY A 81 -17.39 10.81 -6.74
N ILE A 82 -18.35 10.90 -5.81
CA ILE A 82 -18.05 11.04 -4.38
C ILE A 82 -17.24 9.83 -3.87
N ALA A 83 -17.63 8.61 -4.23
CA ALA A 83 -16.93 7.40 -3.80
C ALA A 83 -15.46 7.37 -4.29
N VAL A 84 -15.21 7.83 -5.52
CA VAL A 84 -13.86 7.95 -6.09
C VAL A 84 -13.06 9.05 -5.41
N ILE A 85 -13.66 10.21 -5.12
CA ILE A 85 -13.00 11.31 -4.40
C ILE A 85 -12.60 10.85 -2.99
N VAL A 86 -13.49 10.15 -2.27
CA VAL A 86 -13.19 9.60 -0.95
C VAL A 86 -12.02 8.61 -1.03
N HIS A 87 -12.05 7.68 -2.01
CA HIS A 87 -10.93 6.75 -2.22
C HIS A 87 -9.62 7.47 -2.55
N TYR A 88 -9.68 8.51 -3.38
CA TYR A 88 -8.50 9.32 -3.72
C TYR A 88 -7.93 10.00 -2.47
N VAL A 89 -8.78 10.63 -1.66
CA VAL A 89 -8.37 11.33 -0.45
C VAL A 89 -7.77 10.36 0.57
N VAL A 90 -8.40 9.20 0.78
CA VAL A 90 -7.89 8.16 1.68
C VAL A 90 -6.56 7.60 1.16
N ALA A 91 -6.48 7.19 -0.10
CA ALA A 91 -5.24 6.67 -0.69
C ALA A 91 -4.11 7.72 -0.66
N ARG A 92 -4.41 8.98 -0.94
CA ARG A 92 -3.46 10.10 -0.86
C ARG A 92 -3.05 10.39 0.57
N ASN A 93 -3.96 10.32 1.54
CA ASN A 93 -3.65 10.57 2.94
C ASN A 93 -2.76 9.47 3.52
N ILE A 94 -3.05 8.21 3.21
CA ILE A 94 -2.20 7.07 3.54
C ILE A 94 -0.79 7.25 2.95
N TRP A 95 -0.69 7.78 1.72
CA TRP A 95 0.59 8.05 1.09
C TRP A 95 1.38 9.16 1.79
N ARG A 96 0.72 10.27 2.18
CA ARG A 96 1.40 11.35 2.94
C ARG A 96 1.89 10.91 4.31
N HIS A 97 1.28 9.86 4.87
CA HIS A 97 1.64 9.30 6.16
C HIS A 97 2.35 7.96 6.06
N LEU A 98 2.97 7.61 4.92
CA LEU A 98 4.06 6.64 4.93
C LEU A 98 5.14 7.29 5.80
N PRO A 99 5.31 6.87 7.07
CA PRO A 99 6.45 7.34 7.81
C PRO A 99 7.65 6.85 7.00
N GLU A 100 8.71 7.63 6.96
CA GLU A 100 10.03 7.02 6.90
C GLU A 100 10.12 6.03 8.07
N GLN A 101 9.57 4.83 7.92
CA GLN A 101 10.04 3.69 8.68
C GLN A 101 11.33 3.29 8.00
N SER A 102 12.33 4.16 8.16
CA SER A 102 13.73 3.83 8.07
C SER A 102 13.91 2.75 9.14
N PRO A 103 14.15 1.49 8.75
CA PRO A 103 14.32 0.38 9.69
C PRO A 103 15.60 0.50 10.54
N ALA A 104 16.24 1.67 10.54
CA ALA A 104 17.37 1.99 11.40
C ALA A 104 16.93 2.46 12.80
N THR A 105 15.67 2.84 13.01
CA THR A 105 15.23 3.43 14.30
C THR A 105 14.39 2.48 15.17
N ALA A 106 14.04 1.29 14.70
CA ALA A 106 13.20 0.33 15.45
C ALA A 106 13.99 -0.76 16.19
N PHE A 107 15.32 -0.68 16.21
CA PHE A 107 16.15 -1.48 17.09
C PHE A 107 17.01 -0.51 17.90
N ASP A 108 16.48 -0.07 19.05
CA ASP A 108 17.32 0.37 20.15
C ASP A 108 17.64 -0.91 20.94
N PRO A 109 18.80 -1.57 20.71
CA PRO A 109 19.28 -2.53 21.67
C PRO A 109 19.69 -1.70 22.88
N ALA A 110 18.73 -1.35 23.75
CA ALA A 110 19.06 -1.04 25.11
C ALA A 110 20.02 -2.15 25.56
N PRO A 111 21.28 -1.83 25.91
CA PRO A 111 22.25 -2.85 26.23
C PRO A 111 21.65 -3.67 27.37
N PHE A 112 21.43 -4.97 27.12
CA PHE A 112 21.07 -5.91 28.17
C PHE A 112 22.22 -5.85 29.18
N THR A 113 22.04 -5.07 30.24
CA THR A 113 22.95 -5.05 31.37
C THR A 113 22.76 -6.39 32.06
N ALA A 114 23.62 -7.35 31.72
CA ALA A 114 23.75 -8.58 32.48
C ALA A 114 24.01 -8.18 33.95
N PRO A 115 23.28 -8.74 34.92
CA PRO A 115 23.62 -8.58 36.33
C PRO A 115 25.05 -9.10 36.50
N THR A 116 25.94 -8.22 36.93
CA THR A 116 27.32 -8.55 37.23
C THR A 116 27.29 -9.55 38.39
N GLU A 117 27.67 -10.79 38.15
CA GLU A 117 28.00 -11.74 39.22
C GLU A 117 29.18 -11.14 39.99
N GLU A 118 28.92 -10.61 41.18
CA GLU A 118 29.97 -10.18 42.11
C GLU A 118 30.37 -11.39 42.97
N PRO A 119 31.63 -11.87 42.92
CA PRO A 119 32.10 -12.92 43.80
C PRO A 119 32.44 -12.34 45.19
N ARG A 120 31.81 -12.89 46.23
CA ARG A 120 32.28 -12.77 47.61
C ARG A 120 32.17 -14.10 48.34
#